data_AF-W1XVN1-F1
#
_entry.id   AF-W1XVN1-F1
#
_cell.length_a   1.000
_cell.length_b   1.000
_cell.length_c   1.000
_cell.angle_alpha   90.00
_cell.angle_beta   90.00
_cell.angle_gamma   90.00
#
_symmetry.space_group_name_H-M   'P 1'
#
loop_
_entity.id
_entity.type
_entity.pdbx_description
1 polymer ?
#
loop_
_entity_poly.entity_id
_entity_poly.type
_entity_poly.pdbx_seq_one_letter_code
_entity_poly.pdbx_strand_id
1 'polypeptide(L)'
;TELREEAGQYEGMKGISTRFIIKTIDNALAESEYDCINPLSVMENIIKSVKDMDIASDDKKRYLGFIQDTIRKEYNKILEREITKAFIRSEEHT
;
A
#
# COMPACT_ATOMS: atom_id res chain seq x y z
N THR A 1 -26.47 -12.60 26.73
CA THR A 1 -25.13 -13.22 26.63
C THR A 1 -24.77 -13.60 25.20
N GLU A 2 -25.58 -13.23 24.21
CA GLU A 2 -25.46 -13.67 22.80
C GLU A 2 -24.39 -12.87 22.01
N LEU A 3 -24.13 -11.61 22.38
CA LEU A 3 -23.12 -10.77 21.72
C LEU A 3 -21.66 -11.22 21.93
N ARG A 4 -21.39 -12.04 22.95
CA ARG A 4 -20.02 -12.54 23.25
C ARG A 4 -19.67 -13.81 22.47
N GLU A 5 -20.68 -14.55 22.00
CA GLU A 5 -20.48 -15.80 21.25
C GLU A 5 -20.28 -15.52 19.75
N GLU A 6 -20.88 -14.45 19.20
CA GLU A 6 -20.61 -14.01 17.81
C GLU A 6 -19.23 -13.35 17.62
N ALA A 7 -18.60 -12.87 18.69
CA ALA A 7 -17.22 -12.39 18.65
C ALA A 7 -16.18 -13.54 18.51
N GLY A 8 -16.61 -14.79 18.69
CA GLY A 8 -15.79 -16.00 18.65
C GLY A 8 -15.25 -16.32 17.25
N GLN A 9 -13.99 -16.76 17.19
CA GLN A 9 -13.20 -17.15 16.01
C GLN A 9 -12.68 -16.06 15.07
N TYR A 10 -13.33 -14.91 14.91
CA TYR A 10 -12.94 -13.93 13.86
C TYR A 10 -12.29 -12.64 14.40
N GLU A 11 -12.19 -12.48 15.72
CA GLU A 11 -11.53 -11.32 16.34
C GLU A 11 -10.04 -11.27 15.92
N GLY A 12 -9.67 -10.20 15.22
CA GLY A 12 -8.31 -10.02 14.70
C GLY A 12 -7.95 -10.86 13.45
N MET A 13 -8.86 -11.69 12.93
CA MET A 13 -8.63 -12.51 11.72
C MET A 13 -9.19 -11.88 10.44
N LYS A 14 -9.83 -10.71 10.51
CA LYS A 14 -10.31 -9.95 9.35
C LYS A 14 -9.45 -8.71 9.13
N GLY A 15 -9.06 -8.45 7.87
CA GLY A 15 -8.28 -7.28 7.49
C GLY A 15 -6.86 -7.59 7.06
N ILE A 16 -6.10 -6.54 6.79
CA ILE A 16 -4.67 -6.61 6.51
C ILE A 16 -3.89 -6.44 7.82
N SER A 17 -3.03 -7.40 8.15
CA SER A 17 -2.19 -7.32 9.34
C SER A 17 -0.94 -6.47 9.09
N THR A 18 -0.37 -5.92 10.17
CA THR A 18 0.94 -5.24 10.10
C THR A 18 2.04 -6.16 9.57
N ARG A 19 2.01 -7.44 9.93
CA ARG A 19 2.93 -8.47 9.41
C ARG A 19 2.83 -8.60 7.89
N PHE A 20 1.62 -8.56 7.33
CA PHE A 20 1.43 -8.59 5.88
C PHE A 20 2.10 -7.39 5.20
N ILE A 21 1.92 -6.19 5.76
CA ILE A 21 2.54 -4.97 5.23
C ILE A 21 4.07 -5.05 5.29
N ILE A 22 4.63 -5.45 6.43
CA ILE A 22 6.10 -5.61 6.58
C ILE A 22 6.63 -6.62 5.57
N LYS A 23 6.02 -7.81 5.47
CA LYS A 23 6.44 -8.83 4.50
C LYS A 23 6.41 -8.31 3.06
N THR A 24 5.41 -7.51 2.73
CA THR A 24 5.28 -6.91 1.40
C THR A 24 6.42 -5.93 1.10
N ILE A 25 6.79 -5.11 2.08
CA ILE A 25 7.91 -4.16 1.96
C ILE A 25 9.25 -4.92 1.89
N ASP A 26 9.42 -5.96 2.72
CA ASP A 26 10.62 -6.82 2.70
C ASP A 26 10.79 -7.48 1.34
N ASN A 27 9.70 -7.97 0.74
CA ASN A 27 9.72 -8.52 -0.61
C ASN A 27 10.11 -7.47 -1.65
N ALA A 28 9.57 -6.25 -1.56
CA ALA A 28 9.94 -5.16 -2.47
C ALA A 28 11.43 -4.81 -2.39
N LEU A 29 12.01 -4.87 -1.19
CA LEU A 29 13.44 -4.67 -0.97
C LEU A 29 14.27 -5.82 -1.51
N ALA A 30 13.84 -7.07 -1.27
CA ALA A 30 14.52 -8.25 -1.77
C ALA A 30 14.48 -8.40 -3.30
N GLU A 31 13.44 -7.88 -3.96
CA GLU A 31 13.30 -7.84 -5.41
C GLU A 31 14.02 -6.63 -6.05
N SER A 32 14.54 -5.69 -5.26
CA SER A 32 15.19 -4.50 -5.79
C SER A 32 16.58 -4.81 -6.36
N GLU A 33 16.92 -4.20 -7.48
CA GLU A 33 18.28 -4.25 -8.05
C GLU A 33 19.30 -3.47 -7.20
N TYR A 34 18.82 -2.60 -6.30
CA TYR A 34 19.64 -1.73 -5.45
C TYR A 34 19.24 -1.92 -3.98
N ASP A 35 20.11 -1.52 -3.04
CA ASP A 35 19.84 -1.55 -1.59
C ASP A 35 18.80 -0.52 -1.12
N CYS A 36 17.91 -0.08 -2.01
CA CYS A 36 16.82 0.84 -1.72
C CYS A 36 15.58 0.50 -2.55
N ILE A 37 14.44 1.03 -2.12
CA ILE A 37 13.14 0.89 -2.78
C ILE A 37 12.53 2.25 -3.02
N ASN A 38 11.67 2.34 -4.04
CA ASN A 38 10.92 3.55 -4.33
C ASN A 38 9.41 3.32 -4.09
N PRO A 39 8.61 4.38 -3.95
CA PRO A 39 7.19 4.23 -3.65
C PRO A 39 6.38 3.44 -4.71
N LEU A 40 6.81 3.45 -5.98
CA LEU A 40 6.15 2.69 -7.04
C LEU A 40 6.39 1.19 -6.87
N SER A 41 7.63 0.78 -6.62
CA SER A 41 7.97 -0.64 -6.41
C SER A 41 7.28 -1.21 -5.18
N VAL A 42 7.13 -0.40 -4.11
CA VAL A 42 6.34 -0.78 -2.93
C VAL A 42 4.86 -0.96 -3.29
N MET A 43 4.25 -0.03 -4.01
CA MET A 43 2.84 -0.15 -4.43
C MET A 43 2.59 -1.37 -5.30
N GLU A 44 3.47 -1.67 -6.24
CA GLU A 44 3.39 -2.86 -7.10
C GLU A 44 3.44 -4.16 -6.30
N ASN A 45 4.35 -4.22 -5.32
CA ASN A 45 4.47 -5.36 -4.42
C ASN A 45 3.23 -5.55 -3.53
N ILE A 46 2.60 -4.46 -3.06
CA ILE A 46 1.32 -4.53 -2.33
C ILE A 46 0.22 -5.07 -3.25
N ILE A 47 0.12 -4.60 -4.49
CA ILE A 47 -0.89 -5.09 -5.45
C ILE A 47 -0.70 -6.59 -5.71
N LYS A 48 0.55 -7.03 -5.96
CA LYS A 48 0.90 -8.45 -6.14
C LYS A 48 0.50 -9.27 -4.91
N SER A 49 0.93 -8.84 -3.73
CA SER A 49 0.65 -9.54 -2.48
C SER A 49 -0.85 -9.65 -2.19
N VAL A 50 -1.66 -8.61 -2.47
CA VAL A 50 -3.13 -8.64 -2.30
C VAL A 50 -3.79 -9.58 -3.30
N LYS A 51 -3.32 -9.63 -4.55
CA LYS A 51 -3.85 -10.56 -5.56
C LYS A 51 -3.59 -12.03 -5.17
N ASP A 52 -2.44 -12.29 -4.55
CA ASP A 52 -2.02 -13.63 -4.13
C ASP A 52 -2.65 -14.10 -2.80
N MET A 53 -3.36 -13.23 -2.08
CA MET A 53 -4.05 -13.60 -0.84
C MET A 53 -5.12 -14.67 -1.10
N ASP A 54 -5.30 -15.61 -0.17
CA ASP A 54 -6.44 -16.53 -0.20
C ASP A 54 -7.61 -15.95 0.61
N ILE A 55 -8.34 -15.01 -0.01
CA ILE A 55 -9.49 -14.31 0.58
C ILE A 55 -10.60 -14.14 -0.46
N ALA A 56 -11.79 -13.77 -0.01
CA ALA A 56 -12.94 -13.50 -0.88
C ALA A 56 -12.61 -12.46 -1.97
N SER A 57 -13.14 -12.67 -3.18
CA SER A 57 -12.91 -11.77 -4.32
C SER A 57 -13.35 -10.33 -4.03
N ASP A 58 -14.44 -10.15 -3.28
CA ASP A 58 -14.92 -8.83 -2.90
C ASP A 58 -13.95 -8.10 -1.96
N ASP A 59 -13.33 -8.82 -1.02
CA ASP A 59 -12.30 -8.26 -0.16
C ASP A 59 -11.03 -7.90 -0.94
N LYS A 60 -10.58 -8.76 -1.88
CA LYS A 60 -9.47 -8.41 -2.79
C LYS A 60 -9.78 -7.14 -3.57
N LYS A 61 -10.98 -7.06 -4.17
CA LYS A 61 -11.41 -5.90 -4.96
C LYS A 61 -11.43 -4.64 -4.10
N ARG A 62 -11.92 -4.74 -2.86
CA ARG A 62 -11.91 -3.64 -1.89
C ARG A 62 -10.49 -3.18 -1.56
N TYR A 63 -9.57 -4.09 -1.25
CA TYR A 63 -8.18 -3.73 -0.92
C TYR A 63 -7.43 -3.15 -2.11
N LEU A 64 -7.60 -3.71 -3.31
CA LEU A 64 -7.05 -3.13 -4.54
C LEU A 64 -7.62 -1.74 -4.81
N GLY A 65 -8.90 -1.52 -4.49
CA GLY A 65 -9.54 -0.22 -4.51
C GLY A 65 -8.84 0.79 -3.59
N PHE A 66 -8.51 0.42 -2.34
CA PHE A 66 -7.76 1.31 -1.45
C PHE A 66 -6.38 1.71 -2.01
N ILE A 67 -5.67 0.79 -2.64
CA ILE A 67 -4.36 1.09 -3.23
C ILE A 67 -4.52 2.08 -4.39
N GLN A 68 -5.47 1.83 -5.29
CA GLN A 68 -5.67 2.65 -6.49
C GLN A 68 -6.31 4.02 -6.18
N ASP A 69 -7.37 4.02 -5.35
CA ASP A 69 -8.19 5.22 -5.13
C ASP A 69 -7.73 6.08 -3.96
N THR A 70 -6.94 5.53 -3.05
CA THR A 70 -6.42 6.28 -1.89
C THR A 70 -4.92 6.46 -2.03
N ILE A 71 -4.14 5.38 -1.97
CA ILE A 71 -2.67 5.47 -1.87
C ILE A 71 -2.08 6.13 -3.11
N ARG A 72 -2.46 5.67 -4.31
CA ARG A 72 -1.94 6.23 -5.58
C ARG A 72 -2.33 7.69 -5.78
N LYS A 73 -3.55 8.08 -5.38
CA LYS A 73 -3.99 9.48 -5.48
C LYS A 73 -3.21 10.38 -4.52
N GLU A 74 -2.99 9.94 -3.28
CA GLU A 74 -2.17 10.70 -2.31
C GLU A 74 -0.71 10.81 -2.75
N TYR A 75 -0.13 9.72 -3.28
CA TYR A 75 1.21 9.75 -3.84
C TYR A 75 1.33 10.75 -5.00
N ASN A 76 0.36 10.77 -5.93
CA ASN A 76 0.36 11.71 -7.04
C ASN A 76 0.27 13.17 -6.57
N LYS A 77 -0.56 13.48 -5.55
CA LYS A 77 -0.63 14.83 -4.97
C LYS A 77 0.72 15.26 -4.38
N ILE A 78 1.42 14.36 -3.69
CA ILE A 78 2.76 14.63 -3.16
C ILE A 78 3.72 14.89 -4.31
N LEU A 79 3.70 14.05 -5.34
CA LEU A 79 4.55 14.16 -6.52
C LEU A 79 4.36 15.51 -7.23
N GLU A 80 3.11 15.91 -7.51
CA GLU A 80 2.77 17.19 -8.15
C GLU A 80 3.32 18.38 -7.35
N ARG A 81 3.17 18.34 -6.02
CA ARG A 81 3.70 19.38 -5.14
C ARG A 81 5.22 19.46 -5.18
N GLU A 82 5.91 18.32 -5.11
CA GLU A 82 7.38 18.30 -5.14
C GLU A 82 7.94 18.72 -6.51
N ILE A 83 7.29 18.34 -7.61
CA ILE A 83 7.62 18.83 -8.96
C ILE A 83 7.48 20.35 -9.04
N THR A 84 6.36 20.88 -8.54
CA THR A 84 6.10 22.34 -8.57
C THR A 84 7.15 23.11 -7.78
N LYS A 85 7.52 22.61 -6.58
CA LYS A 85 8.59 23.22 -5.77
C LYS A 85 9.95 23.18 -6.48
N ALA A 86 10.29 22.05 -7.08
CA ALA A 86 11.55 21.90 -7.82
C ALA A 86 11.62 22.86 -9.00
N PHE A 87 10.51 23.03 -9.72
CA PHE A 87 10.40 23.97 -10.84
C PHE A 87 10.59 25.42 -10.40
N ILE A 88 9.93 25.88 -9.34
CA ILE A 88 10.11 27.26 -8.84
C ILE A 88 11.57 27.51 -8.44
N ARG A 89 12.19 26.54 -7.76
CA ARG A 89 13.59 26.65 -7.33
C ARG A 89 14.57 26.73 -8.50
N SER A 90 14.30 26.04 -9.61
CA SER A 90 15.17 26.14 -10.80
C SER A 90 15.07 27.51 -11.47
N GLU A 91 13.89 28.13 -11.50
CA GLU A 91 13.71 29.49 -12.04
C GLU A 91 14.39 30.55 -11.16
N GLU A 92 14.42 30.38 -9.84
CA GLU A 92 15.10 31.31 -8.92
C GLU A 92 16.64 31.24 -9.00
N HIS A 93 17.20 30.13 -9.48
CA HIS A 93 18.66 29.92 -9.60
C HIS A 93 19.17 30.12 -11.04
N THR A 94 18.32 30.62 -11.95
CA THR A 94 18.68 31.01 -13.32
C THR A 94 18.68 32.54 -13.43
#